data_AF-A0AAD2CR22-F1
#
_entry.id   AF-A0AAD2CR22-F1
#
_cell.length_a   1.000
_cell.length_b   1.000
_cell.length_c   1.000
_cell.angle_alpha   90.00
_cell.angle_beta   90.00
_cell.angle_gamma   90.00
#
_symmetry.space_group_name_H-M   'P 1'
#
loop_
_entity.id
_entity.type
_entity.pdbx_description
1 polymer ?
#
loop_
_entity_poly.entity_id
_entity_poly.type
_entity_poly.pdbx_seq_one_letter_code
_entity_poly.pdbx_strand_id
1 'polypeptide(L)'
;MSMKAKEVMEGIGRVFRFKKGTIEPPESYLGARLRKKTLDGHNMWMMSSYDYVVAAVKNVKETLKDSPKWKMPKNAPTPMFSAYELEMDGSTR
;
A
#
# COMPACT_ATOMS: atom_id res chain seq x y z
N MET A 1 17.01 4.06 4.45
CA MET A 1 16.66 3.53 3.10
C MET A 1 17.84 2.71 2.61
N SER A 2 17.61 1.52 2.06
CA SER A 2 18.70 0.62 1.63
C SER A 2 19.56 1.32 0.57
N MET A 3 20.82 1.61 0.91
CA MET A 3 21.71 2.41 0.05
C MET A 3 22.31 1.62 -1.12
N LYS A 4 22.03 0.30 -1.21
CA LYS A 4 22.68 -0.63 -2.15
C LYS A 4 21.70 -1.57 -2.84
N ALA A 5 20.56 -1.04 -3.30
CA ALA A 5 19.51 -1.85 -3.93
C ALA A 5 20.01 -2.67 -5.14
N LYS A 6 20.92 -2.11 -5.96
CA LYS A 6 21.46 -2.78 -7.14
C LYS A 6 22.30 -4.01 -6.78
N GLU A 7 23.19 -3.89 -5.80
CA GLU A 7 24.05 -5.00 -5.34
C GLU A 7 23.23 -6.17 -4.81
N VAL A 8 22.16 -5.87 -4.04
CA VAL A 8 21.25 -6.89 -3.51
C VAL A 8 20.51 -7.59 -4.65
N MET A 9 20.00 -6.85 -5.63
CA MET A 9 19.31 -7.43 -6.79
C MET A 9 20.25 -8.28 -7.64
N GLU A 10 21.50 -7.85 -7.85
CA GLU A 10 22.50 -8.67 -8.54
C GLU A 10 22.82 -9.96 -7.77
N GLY A 11 22.90 -9.92 -6.44
CA GLY A 11 23.06 -11.10 -5.60
C GLY A 11 21.91 -12.09 -5.74
N ILE A 12 20.67 -11.60 -5.70
CA ILE A 12 19.47 -12.43 -5.93
C ILE A 12 19.48 -13.01 -7.36
N GLY A 13 19.89 -12.22 -8.35
CA GLY A 13 19.98 -12.63 -9.76
C GLY A 13 20.95 -13.80 -10.02
N ARG A 14 21.94 -14.02 -9.14
CA ARG A 14 22.85 -15.18 -9.22
C ARG A 14 22.15 -16.47 -8.81
N VAL A 15 21.20 -16.40 -7.88
CA VAL A 15 20.48 -17.57 -7.35
C VAL A 15 19.18 -17.81 -8.12
N PHE A 16 18.50 -16.74 -8.54
CA PHE A 16 17.22 -16.78 -9.23
C PHE A 16 17.28 -16.01 -10.55
N ARG A 17 16.81 -16.61 -11.64
CA ARG A 17 16.72 -15.91 -12.92
C ARG A 17 15.58 -14.90 -12.90
N PHE A 18 15.93 -13.63 -13.14
CA PHE A 18 14.93 -12.60 -13.37
C PHE A 18 14.25 -12.77 -14.73
N LYS A 19 12.98 -12.38 -14.77
CA LYS A 19 12.22 -12.29 -16.02
C LYS A 19 12.94 -11.30 -16.94
N LYS A 20 13.17 -11.70 -18.20
CA LYS A 20 13.94 -10.93 -19.20
C LYS A 20 15.41 -10.66 -18.84
N GLY A 21 15.91 -11.20 -17.72
CA GLY A 21 17.30 -10.99 -17.28
C GLY A 21 17.63 -9.55 -16.87
N THR A 22 16.62 -8.68 -16.68
CA THR A 22 16.80 -7.26 -16.41
C THR A 22 16.38 -6.91 -14.97
N ILE A 23 17.07 -5.94 -14.38
CA ILE A 23 16.69 -5.32 -13.10
C ILE A 23 16.00 -4.00 -13.42
N GLU A 24 14.68 -4.01 -13.42
CA GLU A 24 13.86 -2.84 -13.75
C GLU A 24 13.30 -2.18 -12.48
N PRO A 25 12.97 -0.87 -12.53
CA PRO A 25 12.25 -0.22 -11.44
C PRO A 25 10.91 -0.92 -11.17
N PRO A 26 10.49 -1.03 -9.90
CA PRO A 26 9.24 -1.70 -9.56
C PRO A 26 8.02 -0.94 -10.11
N GLU A 27 7.10 -1.66 -10.73
CA GLU A 27 5.83 -1.13 -11.24
C GLU A 27 4.71 -1.19 -10.20
N SER A 28 4.77 -2.16 -9.28
CA SER A 28 3.77 -2.33 -8.22
C SER A 28 4.37 -2.82 -6.90
N TYR A 29 3.66 -2.54 -5.80
CA TYR A 29 3.98 -3.02 -4.46
C TYR A 29 2.70 -3.35 -3.72
N LEU A 30 2.58 -4.60 -3.23
CA LEU A 30 1.39 -5.11 -2.54
C LEU A 30 0.07 -4.87 -3.33
N GLY A 31 0.15 -4.95 -4.66
CA GLY A 31 -0.99 -4.72 -5.55
C GLY A 31 -1.27 -3.24 -5.88
N ALA A 32 -0.59 -2.30 -5.22
CA ALA A 32 -0.66 -0.89 -5.58
C ALA A 32 0.34 -0.52 -6.67
N ARG A 33 -0.05 0.38 -7.57
CA ARG A 33 0.84 0.90 -8.62
C ARG A 33 1.83 1.90 -8.04
N LEU A 34 3.11 1.74 -8.40
CA LEU A 34 4.20 2.64 -8.05
C LEU A 34 4.53 3.55 -9.23
N ARG A 35 4.85 4.81 -8.94
CA ARG A 35 5.34 5.79 -9.91
C ARG A 35 6.44 6.63 -9.31
N LYS A 36 7.46 6.97 -10.09
CA LYS A 36 8.39 8.03 -9.73
C LYS A 36 7.81 9.38 -10.13
N LYS A 37 7.82 10.34 -9.21
CA LYS A 37 7.46 11.72 -9.49
C LYS A 37 8.51 12.64 -8.87
N THR A 38 8.83 13.71 -9.58
CA THR A 38 9.65 14.79 -9.05
C THR A 38 8.74 15.82 -8.40
N LEU A 39 8.97 16.13 -7.13
CA LEU A 39 8.29 17.18 -6.38
C LEU A 39 9.35 18.06 -5.73
N ASP A 40 9.28 19.36 -5.95
CA ASP A 40 10.21 20.36 -5.39
C ASP A 40 11.71 20.00 -5.63
N GLY A 41 12.03 19.49 -6.83
CA GLY A 41 13.38 19.09 -7.20
C GLY A 41 13.83 17.72 -6.65
N HIS A 42 13.01 17.08 -5.80
CA HIS A 42 13.29 15.78 -5.23
C HIS A 42 12.56 14.66 -5.98
N ASN A 43 13.29 13.60 -6.31
CA ASN A 43 12.69 12.39 -6.89
C ASN A 43 12.12 11.50 -5.78
N MET A 44 10.81 11.29 -5.81
CA MET A 44 10.09 10.50 -4.82
C MET A 44 9.29 9.39 -5.50
N TRP A 45 9.06 8.31 -4.74
CA TRP A 45 8.13 7.27 -5.13
C TRP A 45 6.74 7.63 -4.61
N MET A 46 5.76 7.58 -5.51
CA MET A 46 4.34 7.68 -5.19
C MET A 46 3.67 6.32 -5.39
N MET A 47 2.70 6.04 -4.54
CA MET A 47 1.89 4.83 -4.59
C MET A 47 0.42 5.22 -4.69
N SER A 48 -0.33 4.53 -5.55
CA SER A 48 -1.77 4.74 -5.68
C SER A 48 -2.50 4.21 -4.45
N SER A 49 -3.08 5.12 -3.66
CA SER A 49 -3.86 4.78 -2.46
C SER A 49 -5.09 3.93 -2.79
N TYR A 50 -5.79 4.26 -3.87
CA TYR A 50 -6.96 3.52 -4.34
C TYR A 50 -6.60 2.06 -4.66
N ASP A 51 -5.56 1.84 -5.46
CA ASP A 51 -5.18 0.47 -5.87
C ASP A 51 -4.70 -0.35 -4.67
N TYR A 52 -4.00 0.29 -3.73
CA TYR A 52 -3.57 -0.37 -2.48
C TYR A 52 -4.77 -0.89 -1.68
N VAL A 53 -5.78 -0.05 -1.46
CA VAL A 53 -6.97 -0.42 -0.69
C VAL A 53 -7.77 -1.52 -1.41
N VAL A 54 -7.93 -1.42 -2.73
CA VAL A 54 -8.61 -2.45 -3.53
C VAL A 54 -7.88 -3.79 -3.42
N ALA A 55 -6.55 -3.81 -3.56
CA ALA A 55 -5.76 -5.02 -3.43
C ALA A 55 -5.83 -5.61 -2.02
N ALA A 56 -5.76 -4.78 -0.98
CA ALA A 56 -5.87 -5.21 0.41
C ALA A 56 -7.24 -5.86 0.70
N VAL A 57 -8.34 -5.22 0.28
CA VAL A 57 -9.70 -5.76 0.45
C VAL A 57 -9.86 -7.07 -0.31
N LYS A 58 -9.31 -7.18 -1.53
CA LYS A 58 -9.34 -8.41 -2.31
C LYS A 58 -8.62 -9.55 -1.60
N ASN A 59 -7.39 -9.30 -1.12
CA ASN A 59 -6.61 -10.31 -0.40
C ASN A 59 -7.35 -10.80 0.85
N VAL A 60 -7.92 -9.87 1.65
CA VAL A 60 -8.72 -10.24 2.83
C VAL A 60 -9.93 -11.09 2.45
N LYS A 61 -10.67 -10.71 1.40
CA LYS A 61 -11.81 -11.51 0.91
C LYS A 61 -11.40 -12.91 0.50
N GLU A 62 -10.25 -13.07 -0.13
CA GLU A 62 -9.73 -14.38 -0.54
C GLU A 62 -9.32 -15.21 0.69
N THR A 63 -8.54 -14.64 1.62
CA THR A 63 -8.13 -15.35 2.85
C THR A 63 -9.31 -15.75 3.74
N LEU A 64 -10.38 -14.93 3.77
CA LEU A 64 -11.59 -15.24 4.53
C LEU A 64 -12.41 -16.39 3.94
N LYS A 65 -12.29 -16.70 2.64
CA LYS A 65 -12.98 -17.88 2.06
C LYS A 65 -12.49 -19.18 2.67
N ASP A 66 -11.20 -19.25 2.96
CA ASP A 66 -10.55 -20.44 3.50
C ASP A 66 -10.61 -20.49 5.05
N SER A 67 -11.07 -19.41 5.69
CA SER A 67 -11.10 -19.25 7.14
C SER A 67 -12.51 -19.42 7.71
N PRO A 68 -12.88 -20.56 8.32
CA PRO A 68 -14.22 -20.76 8.88
C PRO A 68 -14.51 -19.88 10.11
N LYS A 69 -13.47 -19.31 10.74
CA LYS A 69 -13.55 -18.53 11.98
C LYS A 69 -13.99 -17.08 11.77
N TRP A 70 -13.71 -16.49 10.61
CA TRP A 70 -13.86 -15.05 10.38
C TRP A 70 -14.79 -14.80 9.19
N LYS A 71 -15.69 -13.84 9.30
CA LYS A 71 -16.61 -13.45 8.23
C LYS A 71 -16.51 -11.95 7.98
N MET A 72 -16.60 -11.56 6.72
CA MET A 72 -16.59 -10.15 6.36
C MET A 72 -17.90 -9.48 6.81
N PRO A 73 -17.84 -8.29 7.46
CA PRO A 73 -19.03 -7.52 7.78
C PRO A 73 -19.81 -7.19 6.49
N LYS A 74 -21.13 -7.34 6.51
CA LYS A 74 -22.00 -7.03 5.36
C LYS A 74 -22.17 -5.53 5.15
N ASN A 75 -22.08 -4.76 6.23
CA ASN A 75 -22.28 -3.32 6.25
C ASN A 75 -21.07 -2.65 6.93
N ALA A 76 -20.73 -1.45 6.48
CA ALA A 76 -19.79 -0.57 7.14
C ALA A 76 -20.61 0.44 7.97
N PRO A 77 -20.78 0.26 9.28
CA PRO A 77 -21.48 1.25 10.10
C PRO A 77 -20.73 2.58 10.02
N THR A 78 -21.48 3.68 10.05
CA THR A 78 -20.89 5.02 10.09
C THR A 78 -19.96 5.12 11.31
N PRO A 79 -18.73 5.63 11.15
CA PRO A 79 -17.82 5.84 12.27
C PRO A 79 -18.29 6.97 13.21
N MET A 80 -19.25 7.80 12.76
CA MET A 80 -19.84 8.87 13.56
C MET A 80 -20.94 8.32 14.47
N PHE A 81 -20.85 8.61 15.76
CA PHE A 81 -21.97 8.46 16.71
C PHE A 81 -22.83 9.73 16.68
N SER A 82 -24.15 9.59 16.80
CA SER A 82 -25.09 10.73 16.78
C SER A 82 -24.88 11.73 17.92
N ALA A 83 -24.19 11.32 18.99
CA ALA A 83 -23.87 12.14 20.15
C ALA A 83 -22.42 12.67 20.15
N TYR A 84 -21.73 12.63 19.00
CA TYR A 84 -20.42 13.25 18.87
C TYR A 84 -20.58 14.77 18.81
N GLU A 85 -20.51 15.42 19.97
CA GLU A 85 -20.34 16.87 20.07
C GLU A 85 -18.86 17.18 19.87
N LEU A 86 -18.55 17.87 18.78
CA LEU A 86 -17.23 18.46 18.56
C LEU A 86 -16.98 19.45 19.69
N GLU A 87 -15.91 19.26 20.46
CA GLU A 87 -15.43 20.30 21.36
C GLU A 87 -15.07 21.51 20.48
N MET A 88 -15.86 22.59 20.60
CA MET A 88 -15.55 23.86 19.96
C MET A 88 -14.17 24.31 20.46
N ASP A 89 -13.16 24.28 19.58
CA ASP A 89 -11.86 24.88 19.83
C ASP A 89 -12.04 26.40 20.03
N GLY A 90 -12.17 26.79 21.29
CA GLY A 90 -12.35 28.17 21.72
C GLY A 90 -11.03 28.96 21.81
N SER A 91 -10.01 28.64 21.02
CA SER A 91 -8.82 29.49 20.92
C SER A 91 -9.13 30.76 20.11
N THR A 92 -9.82 31.70 20.77
CA THR A 92 -9.90 33.08 20.30
C THR A 92 -8.55 33.74 20.57
N ARG A 93 -8.05 34.39 19.53
CA ARG A 93 -6.76 35.10 19.44
C ARG A 93 -6.64 36.27 20.41
#